data_AF-A0A4R4C7H0-F1
#
_entry.id   AF-A0A4R4C7H0-F1
#
_cell.length_a   1.000
_cell.length_b   1.000
_cell.length_c   1.000
_cell.angle_alpha   90.00
_cell.angle_beta   90.00
_cell.angle_gamma   90.00
#
_symmetry.space_group_name_H-M   'P 1'
#
loop_
_entity.id
_entity.type
_entity.pdbx_description
1 polymer ?
#
loop_
_entity_poly.entity_id
_entity_poly.type
_entity_poly.pdbx_seq_one_letter_code
_entity_poly.pdbx_strand_id
1 'polypeptide(L)'
;MLHQTDLRDVTFADLQALKDNQVPESHTLDFKRDFPTERDARVSLAADVVAFANTRGGDLVLGADEQGGVITQFKPISLEDKDEALRTLQSALTDLIEPKVPGVHLEAVDVPGGGYIVIVRTPPSFQTPHRVRKSGVFYTRTSTGIDPMDISSIRSAFLRGETAIENIRNFRAKRIDDLYQRPMPSPLERYATGVLHVVPMASALGGLNFDASELYAVAQVLPPPTHEAGRGARINLDGALTISATREQLFSYTQLFRNGSIESVMRIQWDESDVAWVGSMEKALLDEHHQTLKDALIKLGVDGPAVVMLSFVDIGGVPLEPKGTRAAAIAGSVATVPAYYQNLLLPELVVESFSTSTADIYGPLFDMVWNAAGRSMRPSLER
;
A
#
# COMPACT_ATOMS: atom_id res chain seq x y z
N MET A 1 -19.23 13.16 4.87
CA MET A 1 -18.38 11.95 4.73
C MET A 1 -18.29 11.34 6.12
N LEU A 2 -18.34 10.02 6.27
CA LEU A 2 -18.04 9.42 7.57
C LEU A 2 -16.57 9.71 7.86
N HIS A 3 -16.30 10.57 8.84
CA HIS A 3 -14.97 11.10 9.11
C HIS A 3 -14.01 10.10 9.74
N GLN A 4 -14.52 8.94 10.18
CA GLN A 4 -13.72 7.89 10.77
C GLN A 4 -12.91 7.14 9.71
N THR A 5 -11.62 6.98 9.99
CA THR A 5 -10.69 6.22 9.13
C THR A 5 -11.03 4.72 9.14
N ASP A 6 -11.36 4.16 10.31
CA ASP A 6 -11.81 2.78 10.46
C ASP A 6 -13.36 2.72 10.51
N LEU A 7 -13.96 1.82 9.73
CA LEU A 7 -15.41 1.61 9.75
C LEU A 7 -15.91 1.07 11.10
N ARG A 8 -15.08 0.33 11.83
CA ARG A 8 -15.45 -0.27 13.13
C ARG A 8 -15.69 0.77 14.22
N ASP A 9 -15.15 1.98 14.03
CA ASP A 9 -15.35 3.11 14.94
C ASP A 9 -16.61 3.92 14.58
N VAL A 10 -17.31 3.58 13.51
CA VAL A 10 -18.54 4.26 13.11
C VAL A 10 -19.69 3.82 14.00
N THR A 11 -20.33 4.80 14.64
CA THR A 11 -21.46 4.58 15.54
C THR A 11 -22.77 5.04 14.91
N PHE A 12 -23.90 4.64 15.50
CA PHE A 12 -25.21 5.13 15.07
C PHE A 12 -25.34 6.66 15.23
N ALA A 13 -24.64 7.27 16.19
CA ALA A 13 -24.64 8.73 16.35
C ALA A 13 -24.01 9.44 15.13
N ASP A 14 -22.97 8.86 14.53
CA ASP A 14 -22.34 9.40 13.32
C ASP A 14 -23.31 9.36 12.12
N LEU A 15 -24.06 8.25 12.00
CA LEU A 15 -25.12 8.11 10.98
C LEU A 15 -26.26 9.10 11.22
N GLN A 16 -26.69 9.26 12.48
CA GLN A 16 -27.72 10.22 12.86
C GLN A 16 -27.29 11.65 12.51
N ALA A 17 -26.01 11.99 12.68
CA ALA A 17 -25.48 13.29 12.26
C ALA A 17 -25.56 13.51 10.74
N LEU A 18 -25.43 12.47 9.91
CA LEU A 18 -25.65 12.61 8.45
C LEU A 18 -27.09 13.02 8.15
N LYS A 19 -28.06 12.41 8.84
CA LYS A 19 -29.48 12.72 8.71
C LYS A 19 -29.80 14.13 9.22
N ASP A 20 -29.36 14.46 10.44
CA ASP A 20 -29.70 15.72 11.11
C ASP A 20 -29.11 16.93 10.38
N ASN A 21 -27.92 16.78 9.79
CA ASN A 21 -27.28 17.80 8.96
C ASN A 21 -27.76 17.80 7.50
N GLN A 22 -28.71 16.93 7.14
CA GLN A 22 -29.23 16.79 5.77
C GLN A 22 -28.12 16.64 4.73
N VAL A 23 -27.12 15.80 5.04
CA VAL A 23 -25.97 15.59 4.15
C VAL A 23 -26.47 14.94 2.86
N PRO A 24 -26.33 15.60 1.69
CA PRO A 24 -26.79 15.04 0.45
C PRO A 24 -25.88 13.91 -0.04
N GLU A 25 -26.44 13.03 -0.85
CA GLU A 25 -25.70 12.11 -1.70
C GLU A 25 -24.68 12.87 -2.53
N SER A 26 -23.60 12.18 -2.84
CA SER A 26 -22.48 12.76 -3.56
C SER A 26 -21.78 11.68 -4.36
N HIS A 27 -20.74 12.09 -5.08
CA HIS A 27 -19.86 11.15 -5.78
C HIS A 27 -19.22 10.08 -4.88
N THR A 28 -19.21 10.29 -3.56
CA THR A 28 -18.56 9.43 -2.57
C THR A 28 -19.52 8.97 -1.45
N LEU A 29 -20.82 9.25 -1.55
CA LEU A 29 -21.81 8.87 -0.54
C LEU A 29 -23.15 8.57 -1.20
N ASP A 30 -23.74 7.43 -0.87
CA ASP A 30 -25.00 6.96 -1.45
C ASP A 30 -25.84 6.25 -0.40
N PHE A 31 -27.16 6.35 -0.51
CA PHE A 31 -28.10 5.79 0.46
C PHE A 31 -29.01 4.77 -0.21
N LYS A 32 -29.19 3.61 0.42
CA LYS A 32 -30.15 2.60 -0.05
C LYS A 32 -30.98 2.06 1.10
N ARG A 33 -32.25 1.81 0.81
CA ARG A 33 -33.21 1.38 1.82
C ARG A 33 -33.06 -0.09 2.21
N ASP A 34 -32.85 -0.97 1.24
CA ASP A 34 -33.01 -2.41 1.41
C ASP A 34 -31.66 -3.15 1.35
N PHE A 35 -31.51 -4.23 2.14
CA PHE A 35 -30.33 -5.09 2.11
C PHE A 35 -30.41 -6.07 0.93
N PRO A 36 -29.32 -6.31 0.17
CA PRO A 36 -29.36 -7.10 -1.06
C PRO A 36 -29.34 -8.61 -0.78
N THR A 37 -30.50 -9.15 -0.39
CA THR A 37 -30.70 -10.59 -0.18
C THR A 37 -30.71 -11.37 -1.50
N GLU A 38 -31.47 -10.87 -2.48
CA GLU A 38 -31.68 -11.49 -3.79
C GLU A 38 -30.51 -11.31 -4.75
N ARG A 39 -30.38 -12.25 -5.71
CA ARG A 39 -29.27 -12.25 -6.67
C ARG A 39 -29.18 -10.96 -7.50
N ASP A 40 -30.31 -10.43 -7.96
CA ASP A 40 -30.30 -9.21 -8.77
C ASP A 40 -30.04 -7.95 -7.93
N ALA A 41 -30.45 -7.94 -6.65
CA ALA A 41 -30.08 -6.89 -5.72
C ALA A 41 -28.56 -6.88 -5.46
N ARG A 42 -27.93 -8.05 -5.34
CA ARG A 42 -26.46 -8.17 -5.23
C ARG A 42 -25.73 -7.67 -6.48
N VAL A 43 -26.29 -7.90 -7.67
CA VAL A 43 -25.76 -7.37 -8.93
C VAL A 43 -25.85 -5.85 -8.97
N SER A 44 -26.97 -5.27 -8.51
CA SER A 44 -27.08 -3.82 -8.37
C SER A 44 -26.06 -3.27 -7.38
N LEU A 45 -25.89 -3.90 -6.22
CA LEU A 45 -24.86 -3.50 -5.24
C LEU A 45 -23.46 -3.54 -5.87
N ALA A 46 -23.15 -4.61 -6.61
CA ALA A 46 -21.87 -4.73 -7.30
C ALA A 46 -21.65 -3.60 -8.31
N ALA A 47 -22.71 -3.09 -8.96
CA ALA A 47 -22.60 -1.94 -9.84
C ALA A 47 -22.23 -0.66 -9.08
N ASP A 48 -22.77 -0.44 -7.88
CA ASP A 48 -22.41 0.71 -7.04
C ASP A 48 -20.95 0.63 -6.57
N VAL A 49 -20.53 -0.55 -6.10
CA VAL A 49 -19.15 -0.81 -5.68
C VAL A 49 -18.18 -0.60 -6.85
N VAL A 50 -18.51 -1.13 -8.04
CA VAL A 50 -17.73 -0.90 -9.27
C VAL A 50 -17.65 0.60 -9.60
N ALA A 51 -18.76 1.32 -9.53
CA ALA A 51 -18.80 2.75 -9.83
C ALA A 51 -17.95 3.57 -8.86
N PHE A 52 -17.97 3.26 -7.56
CA PHE A 52 -17.09 3.87 -6.57
C PHE A 52 -15.63 3.53 -6.81
N ALA A 53 -15.30 2.25 -6.98
CA ALA A 53 -13.94 1.78 -7.22
C ALA A 53 -13.31 2.40 -8.47
N ASN A 54 -14.11 2.61 -9.52
CA ASN A 54 -13.70 3.23 -10.76
C ASN A 54 -13.53 4.75 -10.72
N THR A 55 -13.92 5.38 -9.61
CA THR A 55 -13.88 6.83 -9.43
C THR A 55 -13.06 7.21 -8.20
N ARG A 56 -13.68 7.76 -7.16
CA ARG A 56 -12.99 8.31 -5.97
C ARG A 56 -13.13 7.43 -4.73
N GLY A 57 -13.70 6.23 -4.89
CA GLY A 57 -14.22 5.48 -3.75
C GLY A 57 -15.46 6.15 -3.14
N GLY A 58 -15.92 5.61 -2.03
CA GLY A 58 -17.06 6.15 -1.30
C GLY A 58 -17.67 5.18 -0.30
N ASP A 59 -18.68 5.68 0.39
CA ASP A 59 -19.48 4.94 1.37
C ASP A 59 -20.90 4.74 0.84
N LEU A 60 -21.39 3.52 0.91
CA LEU A 60 -22.80 3.20 0.68
C LEU A 60 -23.45 2.81 2.00
N VAL A 61 -24.53 3.48 2.37
CA VAL A 61 -25.26 3.21 3.62
C VAL A 61 -26.58 2.51 3.30
N LEU A 62 -26.70 1.26 3.76
CA LEU A 62 -27.88 0.41 3.59
C LEU A 62 -28.77 0.47 4.84
N GLY A 63 -30.09 0.57 4.65
CA GLY A 63 -31.06 0.77 5.72
C GLY A 63 -31.45 2.24 5.91
N ALA A 64 -31.19 3.09 4.92
CA ALA A 64 -31.58 4.51 4.94
C ALA A 64 -32.54 4.79 3.77
N ASP A 65 -33.73 5.31 4.09
CA ASP A 65 -34.66 5.83 3.09
C ASP A 65 -34.24 7.25 2.72
N GLU A 66 -34.28 7.56 1.43
CA GLU A 66 -33.75 8.82 0.90
C GLU A 66 -34.78 9.50 0.00
N GLN A 67 -34.85 10.83 0.09
CA GLN A 67 -35.69 11.64 -0.77
C GLN A 67 -34.96 12.93 -1.12
N GLY A 68 -34.67 13.11 -2.41
CA GLY A 68 -33.89 14.25 -2.88
C GLY A 68 -32.41 14.16 -2.48
N GLY A 69 -31.87 12.95 -2.33
CA GLY A 69 -30.48 12.70 -1.98
C GLY A 69 -30.18 12.83 -0.49
N VAL A 70 -31.18 13.01 0.38
CA VAL A 70 -30.96 13.12 1.83
C VAL A 70 -31.75 12.06 2.58
N ILE A 71 -31.20 11.59 3.70
CA ILE A 71 -31.86 10.59 4.56
C ILE A 71 -33.14 11.19 5.15
N THR A 72 -34.29 10.57 4.87
CA THR A 72 -35.56 10.94 5.50
C THR A 72 -35.82 10.09 6.75
N GLN A 73 -35.49 8.80 6.69
CA GLN A 73 -35.72 7.85 7.78
C GLN A 73 -34.73 6.69 7.73
N PHE A 74 -34.29 6.23 8.90
CA PHE A 74 -33.60 4.94 9.00
C PHE A 74 -34.62 3.81 9.06
N LYS A 75 -34.39 2.78 8.25
CA LYS A 75 -35.13 1.52 8.23
C LYS A 75 -34.12 0.40 8.57
N PRO A 76 -33.95 0.09 9.86
CA PRO A 76 -32.97 -0.90 10.30
C PRO A 76 -33.20 -2.25 9.63
N ILE A 77 -32.12 -2.87 9.18
CA ILE A 77 -32.12 -4.17 8.54
C ILE A 77 -32.13 -5.24 9.63
N SER A 78 -33.06 -6.20 9.52
CA SER A 78 -33.08 -7.36 10.40
C SER A 78 -32.14 -8.43 9.85
N LEU A 79 -31.07 -8.74 10.57
CA LEU A 79 -30.12 -9.81 10.27
C LEU A 79 -30.16 -10.81 11.42
N GLU A 80 -30.39 -12.09 11.14
CA GLU A 80 -30.38 -13.15 12.16
C GLU A 80 -28.96 -13.36 12.70
N ASP A 81 -28.00 -13.50 11.80
CA ASP A 81 -26.56 -13.48 12.07
C ASP A 81 -25.92 -12.40 11.19
N LYS A 82 -25.49 -11.30 11.82
CA LYS A 82 -24.90 -10.16 11.10
C LYS A 82 -23.59 -10.55 10.42
N ASP A 83 -22.75 -11.36 11.08
CA ASP A 83 -21.43 -11.70 10.57
C ASP A 83 -21.55 -12.65 9.37
N GLU A 84 -22.48 -13.61 9.42
CA GLU A 84 -22.77 -14.49 8.28
C GLU A 84 -23.33 -13.71 7.09
N ALA A 85 -24.25 -12.76 7.33
CA ALA A 85 -24.82 -11.94 6.27
C ALA A 85 -23.76 -11.08 5.58
N LEU A 86 -22.88 -10.42 6.34
CA LEU A 86 -21.80 -9.59 5.79
C LEU A 86 -20.78 -10.44 5.02
N ARG A 87 -20.34 -11.59 5.56
CA ARG A 87 -19.43 -12.52 4.86
C ARG A 87 -20.03 -13.01 3.54
N THR A 88 -21.32 -13.35 3.54
CA THR A 88 -22.04 -13.81 2.34
C THR A 88 -22.07 -12.72 1.28
N LEU A 89 -22.34 -11.47 1.69
CA LEU A 89 -22.38 -10.34 0.78
C LEU A 89 -20.99 -10.01 0.22
N GLN A 90 -19.95 -10.03 1.06
CA GLN A 90 -18.57 -9.80 0.64
C GLN A 90 -18.07 -10.87 -0.35
N SER A 91 -18.42 -12.14 -0.11
CA SER A 91 -18.16 -13.23 -1.04
C SER A 91 -18.87 -13.00 -2.39
N ALA A 92 -20.15 -12.62 -2.36
CA ALA A 92 -20.90 -12.32 -3.58
C ALA A 92 -20.31 -11.16 -4.38
N LEU A 93 -19.85 -10.08 -3.73
CA LEU A 93 -19.16 -8.98 -4.39
C LEU A 93 -17.86 -9.43 -5.06
N THR A 94 -17.10 -10.29 -4.39
CA THR A 94 -15.85 -10.87 -4.91
C THR A 94 -16.08 -11.68 -6.20
N ASP A 95 -17.21 -12.39 -6.28
CA ASP A 95 -17.56 -13.19 -7.46
C ASP A 95 -18.15 -12.34 -8.61
N LEU A 96 -18.91 -11.30 -8.26
CA LEU A 96 -19.63 -10.45 -9.21
C LEU A 96 -18.77 -9.38 -9.86
N ILE A 97 -17.59 -9.08 -9.33
CA ILE A 97 -16.75 -7.96 -9.79
C ILE A 97 -15.43 -8.46 -10.40
N GLU A 98 -15.03 -7.87 -11.53
CA GLU A 98 -13.80 -8.22 -12.25
C GLU A 98 -13.09 -6.97 -12.83
N PRO A 99 -11.78 -6.77 -12.61
CA PRO A 99 -10.97 -7.41 -11.56
C PRO A 99 -11.60 -7.27 -10.18
N LYS A 100 -11.20 -8.07 -9.19
CA LYS A 100 -11.70 -7.90 -7.81
C LYS A 100 -11.32 -6.52 -7.31
N VAL A 101 -12.13 -5.93 -6.42
CA VAL A 101 -11.81 -4.64 -5.79
C VAL A 101 -11.18 -4.92 -4.42
N PRO A 102 -9.87 -4.70 -4.23
CA PRO A 102 -9.24 -4.85 -2.93
C PRO A 102 -9.75 -3.80 -1.93
N GLY A 103 -9.79 -4.15 -0.64
CA GLY A 103 -10.11 -3.21 0.43
C GLY A 103 -11.59 -2.80 0.55
N VAL A 104 -12.52 -3.55 -0.04
CA VAL A 104 -13.96 -3.35 0.23
C VAL A 104 -14.28 -3.87 1.62
N HIS A 105 -14.71 -2.96 2.51
CA HIS A 105 -15.05 -3.26 3.89
C HIS A 105 -16.55 -3.08 4.13
N LEU A 106 -17.14 -4.03 4.85
CA LEU A 106 -18.54 -3.99 5.25
C LEU A 106 -18.62 -4.00 6.78
N GLU A 107 -19.44 -3.13 7.34
CA GLU A 107 -19.67 -3.04 8.78
C GLU A 107 -21.17 -2.90 9.07
N ALA A 108 -21.65 -3.54 10.14
CA ALA A 108 -23.04 -3.46 10.57
C ALA A 108 -23.15 -2.69 11.89
N VAL A 109 -23.68 -1.48 11.81
CA VAL A 109 -23.87 -0.57 12.94
C VAL A 109 -25.19 -0.86 13.63
N ASP A 110 -25.15 -1.14 14.93
CA ASP A 110 -26.33 -1.39 15.78
C ASP A 110 -27.22 -0.15 15.90
N VAL A 111 -28.52 -0.30 15.69
CA VAL A 111 -29.50 0.79 15.85
C VAL A 111 -30.20 0.72 17.22
N PRO A 112 -30.30 1.84 17.97
CA PRO A 112 -31.15 1.91 19.16
C PRO A 112 -32.61 1.57 18.82
N GLY A 113 -33.10 0.45 19.34
CA GLY A 113 -34.44 -0.08 19.00
C GLY A 113 -34.42 -1.37 18.18
N GLY A 114 -33.23 -1.83 17.78
CA GLY A 114 -33.01 -3.13 17.13
C GLY A 114 -32.78 -3.04 15.62
N GLY A 115 -32.10 -4.05 15.09
CA GLY A 115 -31.66 -4.10 13.68
C GLY A 115 -30.37 -3.31 13.44
N TYR A 116 -29.97 -3.24 12.18
CA TYR A 116 -28.65 -2.74 11.77
C TYR A 116 -28.74 -1.74 10.61
N ILE A 117 -27.79 -0.81 10.56
CA ILE A 117 -27.44 -0.09 9.33
C ILE A 117 -26.13 -0.67 8.81
N VAL A 118 -26.09 -1.06 7.55
CA VAL A 118 -24.87 -1.66 6.97
C VAL A 118 -24.14 -0.63 6.12
N ILE A 119 -22.86 -0.44 6.37
CA ILE A 119 -22.00 0.47 5.61
C ILE A 119 -21.10 -0.38 4.72
N VAL A 120 -21.06 -0.07 3.43
CA VAL A 120 -20.12 -0.66 2.47
C VAL A 120 -19.16 0.44 2.02
N ARG A 121 -17.91 0.39 2.52
CA ARG A 121 -16.85 1.31 2.13
C ARG A 121 -16.05 0.72 0.99
N THR A 122 -15.99 1.46 -0.10
CA THR A 122 -15.23 1.09 -1.29
C THR A 122 -14.10 2.10 -1.50
N PRO A 123 -12.82 1.69 -1.44
CA PRO A 123 -11.72 2.60 -1.75
C PRO A 123 -11.69 2.92 -3.26
N PRO A 124 -11.08 4.06 -3.66
CA PRO A 124 -10.69 4.23 -5.06
C PRO A 124 -9.75 3.10 -5.44
N SER A 125 -10.02 2.43 -6.56
CA SER A 125 -9.17 1.33 -7.00
C SER A 125 -8.06 1.81 -7.92
N PHE A 126 -6.97 1.06 -7.90
CA PHE A 126 -5.82 1.27 -8.78
C PHE A 126 -5.77 0.24 -9.92
N GLN A 127 -6.65 -0.76 -9.88
CA GLN A 127 -6.84 -1.75 -10.93
C GLN A 127 -8.02 -1.38 -11.85
N THR A 128 -8.34 -0.08 -11.95
CA THR A 128 -9.41 0.38 -12.83
C THR A 128 -9.08 0.09 -14.29
N PRO A 129 -10.10 -0.18 -15.13
CA PRO A 129 -11.52 -0.21 -14.78
C PRO A 129 -12.01 -1.60 -14.32
N HIS A 130 -12.86 -1.60 -13.30
CA HIS A 130 -13.66 -2.74 -12.84
C HIS A 130 -14.98 -2.82 -13.59
N ARG A 131 -15.49 -4.02 -13.79
CA ARG A 131 -16.82 -4.28 -14.33
C ARG A 131 -17.60 -5.25 -13.44
N VAL A 132 -18.91 -5.22 -13.60
CA VAL A 132 -19.78 -6.29 -13.11
C VAL A 132 -19.67 -7.47 -14.07
N ARG A 133 -19.15 -8.61 -13.60
CA ARG A 133 -18.90 -9.83 -14.39
C ARG A 133 -20.14 -10.33 -15.12
N LYS A 134 -21.31 -10.33 -14.45
CA LYS A 134 -22.57 -10.85 -15.00
C LYS A 134 -23.06 -10.05 -16.21
N SER A 135 -22.99 -8.72 -16.16
CA SER A 135 -23.45 -7.84 -17.25
C SER A 135 -22.34 -7.47 -18.23
N GLY A 136 -21.07 -7.57 -17.82
CA GLY A 136 -19.92 -7.10 -18.57
C GLY A 136 -19.74 -5.58 -18.58
N VAL A 137 -20.59 -4.84 -17.85
CA VAL A 137 -20.64 -3.38 -17.88
C VAL A 137 -19.67 -2.76 -16.89
N PHE A 138 -18.92 -1.77 -17.35
CA PHE A 138 -18.09 -0.89 -16.53
C PHE A 138 -18.94 0.30 -16.09
N TYR A 139 -19.04 0.55 -14.79
CA TYR A 139 -19.80 1.68 -14.25
C TYR A 139 -18.88 2.77 -13.72
N THR A 140 -19.31 4.02 -13.79
CA THR A 140 -18.68 5.18 -13.18
C THR A 140 -19.71 5.94 -12.34
N ARG A 141 -19.27 6.60 -11.27
CA ARG A 141 -20.11 7.53 -10.52
C ARG A 141 -20.23 8.87 -11.26
N THR A 142 -21.45 9.39 -11.33
CA THR A 142 -21.75 10.78 -11.68
C THR A 142 -22.35 11.49 -10.47
N SER A 143 -22.73 12.76 -10.61
CA SER A 143 -23.31 13.53 -9.50
C SER A 143 -24.74 13.10 -9.17
N THR A 144 -25.35 12.29 -10.03
CA THR A 144 -26.76 11.88 -9.97
C THR A 144 -26.94 10.37 -9.88
N GLY A 145 -25.85 9.60 -9.73
CA GLY A 145 -25.92 8.14 -9.61
C GLY A 145 -24.76 7.41 -10.30
N ILE A 146 -25.08 6.28 -10.93
CA ILE A 146 -24.15 5.43 -11.66
C ILE A 146 -24.48 5.40 -13.15
N ASP A 147 -23.47 5.53 -13.99
CA ASP A 147 -23.61 5.48 -15.45
C ASP A 147 -22.66 4.44 -16.07
N PRO A 148 -23.06 3.75 -17.15
CA PRO A 148 -22.13 2.94 -17.92
C PRO A 148 -21.02 3.80 -18.53
N MET A 149 -19.77 3.37 -18.41
CA MET A 149 -18.64 4.03 -19.07
C MET A 149 -18.73 3.88 -20.58
N ASP A 150 -18.46 4.96 -21.30
CA ASP A 150 -18.26 4.92 -22.73
C ASP A 150 -16.85 4.42 -23.10
N ILE A 151 -16.61 4.17 -24.39
CA ILE A 151 -15.33 3.65 -24.88
C ILE A 151 -14.17 4.59 -24.54
N SER A 152 -14.41 5.91 -24.57
CA SER A 152 -13.38 6.91 -24.27
C SER A 152 -12.99 6.88 -22.78
N SER A 153 -13.96 6.75 -21.88
CA SER A 153 -13.77 6.62 -20.45
C SER A 153 -13.10 5.32 -20.08
N ILE A 154 -13.51 4.20 -20.69
CA ILE A 154 -12.87 2.88 -20.49
C ILE A 154 -11.40 2.95 -20.89
N ARG A 155 -11.08 3.47 -22.09
CA ARG A 155 -9.70 3.63 -22.55
C ARG A 155 -8.88 4.49 -21.59
N SER A 156 -9.44 5.62 -21.16
CA SER A 156 -8.77 6.52 -20.22
C SER A 156 -8.54 5.87 -18.86
N ALA A 157 -9.48 5.05 -18.39
CA ALA A 157 -9.35 4.33 -17.12
C ALA A 157 -8.24 3.29 -17.15
N PHE A 158 -8.10 2.53 -18.26
CA PHE A 158 -6.99 1.59 -18.43
C PHE A 158 -5.63 2.30 -18.43
N LEU A 159 -5.52 3.43 -19.14
CA LEU A 159 -4.26 4.20 -19.22
C LEU A 159 -3.84 4.78 -17.86
N ARG A 160 -4.78 5.16 -16.99
CA ARG A 160 -4.47 5.67 -15.64
C ARG A 160 -3.78 4.63 -14.76
N GLY A 161 -4.21 3.36 -14.82
CA GLY A 161 -3.58 2.28 -14.06
C GLY A 161 -2.16 1.97 -14.55
N GLU A 162 -1.96 1.93 -15.87
CA GLU A 162 -0.65 1.67 -16.49
C GLU A 162 0.35 2.81 -16.21
N THR A 163 -0.11 4.06 -16.23
CA THR A 163 0.70 5.25 -15.92
C THR A 163 1.18 5.23 -14.46
N ALA A 164 0.38 4.72 -13.52
CA ALA A 164 0.75 4.70 -12.10
C ALA A 164 1.96 3.79 -11.82
N ILE A 165 1.94 2.55 -12.33
CA ILE A 165 3.07 1.62 -12.15
C ILE A 165 4.31 2.12 -12.88
N GLU A 166 4.15 2.67 -14.08
CA GLU A 166 5.28 3.22 -14.83
C GLU A 166 5.90 4.45 -14.12
N ASN A 167 5.08 5.32 -13.52
CA ASN A 167 5.57 6.41 -12.67
C ASN A 167 6.34 5.89 -11.46
N ILE A 168 5.90 4.80 -10.85
CA ILE A 168 6.58 4.16 -9.71
C ILE A 168 7.93 3.57 -10.15
N ARG A 169 7.99 2.94 -11.32
CA ARG A 169 9.26 2.46 -11.92
C ARG A 169 10.23 3.59 -12.19
N ASN A 170 9.74 4.68 -12.79
CA ASN A 170 10.53 5.86 -13.08
C ASN A 170 11.02 6.54 -11.79
N PHE A 171 10.18 6.56 -10.74
CA PHE A 171 10.59 6.98 -9.41
C PHE A 171 11.76 6.13 -8.90
N ARG A 172 11.65 4.79 -8.91
CA ARG A 172 12.78 3.91 -8.51
C ARG A 172 14.02 4.17 -9.35
N ALA A 173 13.91 4.19 -10.67
CA ALA A 173 15.05 4.37 -11.58
C ALA A 173 15.79 5.68 -11.28
N LYS A 174 15.07 6.81 -11.23
CA LYS A 174 15.63 8.11 -10.82
C LYS A 174 16.25 8.03 -9.43
N ARG A 175 15.60 7.31 -8.51
CA ARG A 175 16.10 7.19 -7.15
C ARG A 175 17.36 6.33 -7.03
N ILE A 176 17.58 5.38 -7.91
CA ILE A 176 18.81 4.59 -7.93
C ILE A 176 19.93 5.39 -8.62
N ASP A 177 19.64 6.04 -9.75
CA ASP A 177 20.61 6.83 -10.50
C ASP A 177 21.21 8.00 -9.69
N ASP A 178 20.35 8.70 -8.93
CA ASP A 178 20.75 9.86 -8.14
C ASP A 178 21.31 9.48 -6.74
N LEU A 179 21.38 8.20 -6.39
CA LEU A 179 21.61 7.74 -5.00
C LEU A 179 22.83 8.41 -4.33
N TYR A 180 23.97 8.44 -5.03
CA TYR A 180 25.23 9.01 -4.53
C TYR A 180 25.39 10.52 -4.77
N GLN A 181 24.48 11.14 -5.53
CA GLN A 181 24.55 12.57 -5.87
C GLN A 181 23.68 13.44 -4.96
N ARG A 182 22.90 12.82 -4.06
CA ARG A 182 21.99 13.55 -3.19
C ARG A 182 22.73 14.35 -2.13
N PRO A 183 22.25 15.56 -1.83
CA PRO A 183 22.73 16.31 -0.68
C PRO A 183 22.32 15.57 0.61
N MET A 184 23.29 14.89 1.23
CA MET A 184 23.12 14.17 2.49
C MET A 184 24.01 14.79 3.58
N PRO A 185 23.65 14.66 4.88
CA PRO A 185 24.44 15.21 5.98
C PRO A 185 25.85 14.64 6.09
N SER A 186 26.03 13.40 5.65
CA SER A 186 27.31 12.68 5.53
C SER A 186 27.31 11.92 4.20
N PRO A 187 28.46 11.70 3.56
CA PRO A 187 28.52 10.99 2.29
C PRO A 187 28.15 9.51 2.46
N LEU A 188 27.42 8.98 1.48
CA LEU A 188 27.23 7.54 1.30
C LEU A 188 28.35 7.03 0.39
N GLU A 189 29.23 6.19 0.94
CA GLU A 189 30.30 5.58 0.17
C GLU A 189 29.75 4.55 -0.83
N ARG A 190 30.44 4.38 -1.96
CA ARG A 190 30.04 3.47 -3.03
C ARG A 190 30.41 2.03 -2.70
N TYR A 191 29.50 1.34 -2.04
CA TYR A 191 29.54 -0.08 -1.73
C TYR A 191 28.19 -0.72 -2.01
N ALA A 192 28.12 -2.06 -1.97
CA ALA A 192 26.86 -2.76 -2.09
C ALA A 192 25.84 -2.20 -1.07
N THR A 193 24.71 -1.75 -1.59
CA THR A 193 23.70 -1.00 -0.83
C THR A 193 22.31 -1.55 -1.11
N GLY A 194 21.57 -1.87 -0.05
CA GLY A 194 20.16 -2.22 -0.13
C GLY A 194 19.28 -0.97 -0.15
N VAL A 195 18.31 -0.94 -1.06
CA VAL A 195 17.34 0.15 -1.21
C VAL A 195 15.93 -0.46 -1.25
N LEU A 196 15.09 -0.06 -0.32
CA LEU A 196 13.68 -0.39 -0.28
C LEU A 196 12.86 0.85 -0.60
N HIS A 197 11.97 0.75 -1.59
CA HIS A 197 10.92 1.73 -1.83
C HIS A 197 9.56 1.13 -1.46
N VAL A 198 8.79 1.85 -0.65
CA VAL A 198 7.38 1.59 -0.42
C VAL A 198 6.61 2.77 -0.97
N VAL A 199 5.88 2.55 -2.06
CA VAL A 199 5.16 3.62 -2.77
C VAL A 199 3.67 3.32 -2.71
N PRO A 200 2.90 4.01 -1.83
CA PRO A 200 1.45 3.93 -1.88
C PRO A 200 0.95 4.29 -3.27
N MET A 201 0.00 3.54 -3.80
CA MET A 201 -0.50 3.78 -5.16
C MET A 201 -1.12 5.18 -5.31
N ALA A 202 -1.69 5.72 -4.23
CA ALA A 202 -2.20 7.10 -4.17
C ALA A 202 -1.11 8.16 -4.45
N SER A 203 0.16 7.87 -4.13
CA SER A 203 1.31 8.74 -4.40
C SER A 203 1.56 8.91 -5.89
N ALA A 204 1.40 7.83 -6.67
CA ALA A 204 1.65 7.82 -8.11
C ALA A 204 0.58 8.57 -8.93
N LEU A 205 -0.62 8.69 -8.35
CA LEU A 205 -1.75 9.44 -8.92
C LEU A 205 -1.77 10.92 -8.49
N GLY A 206 -0.80 11.37 -7.69
CA GLY A 206 -0.75 12.74 -7.18
C GLY A 206 -1.83 13.08 -6.14
N GLY A 207 -2.44 12.06 -5.52
CA GLY A 207 -3.52 12.23 -4.54
C GLY A 207 -3.04 12.57 -3.12
N LEU A 208 -1.72 12.46 -2.86
CA LEU A 208 -1.12 12.71 -1.56
C LEU A 208 -0.13 13.88 -1.64
N ASN A 209 -0.20 14.78 -0.67
CA ASN A 209 0.78 15.85 -0.50
C ASN A 209 0.81 16.31 0.96
N PHE A 210 1.80 15.86 1.73
CA PHE A 210 1.95 16.12 3.16
C PHE A 210 2.79 17.37 3.46
N ASP A 211 2.46 18.04 4.56
CA ASP A 211 3.27 19.15 5.06
C ASP A 211 4.60 18.66 5.65
N ALA A 212 5.63 19.52 5.60
CA ALA A 212 6.95 19.18 6.12
C ALA A 212 6.93 18.86 7.63
N SER A 213 6.11 19.56 8.40
CA SER A 213 6.03 19.39 9.85
C SER A 213 5.37 18.06 10.24
N GLU A 214 4.35 17.65 9.50
CA GLU A 214 3.67 16.36 9.64
C GLU A 214 4.64 15.21 9.35
N LEU A 215 5.33 15.26 8.21
CA LEU A 215 6.34 14.27 7.87
C LEU A 215 7.48 14.22 8.89
N TYR A 216 7.90 15.37 9.42
CA TYR A 216 8.95 15.44 10.42
C TYR A 216 8.55 14.77 11.74
N ALA A 217 7.31 14.97 12.19
CA ALA A 217 6.79 14.30 13.38
C ALA A 217 6.79 12.76 13.21
N VAL A 218 6.46 12.26 12.02
CA VAL A 218 6.53 10.82 11.71
C VAL A 218 7.98 10.34 11.62
N ALA A 219 8.87 11.10 10.96
CA ALA A 219 10.28 10.77 10.86
C ALA A 219 10.97 10.62 12.23
N GLN A 220 10.57 11.43 13.22
CA GLN A 220 11.11 11.36 14.59
C GLN A 220 10.93 9.99 15.27
N VAL A 221 9.96 9.19 14.83
CA VAL A 221 9.68 7.84 15.35
C VAL A 221 9.87 6.74 14.31
N LEU A 222 10.34 7.07 13.12
CA LEU A 222 10.67 6.12 12.05
C LEU A 222 12.20 5.96 12.00
N PRO A 223 12.78 4.93 12.63
CA PRO A 223 14.20 4.66 12.51
C PRO A 223 14.54 4.17 11.09
N PRO A 224 15.78 4.38 10.62
CA PRO A 224 16.25 3.71 9.42
C PRO A 224 16.57 2.23 9.70
N PRO A 225 16.74 1.38 8.66
CA PRO A 225 16.88 -0.07 8.81
C PRO A 225 17.99 -0.50 9.78
N THR A 226 19.08 0.27 9.85
CA THR A 226 20.14 0.09 10.85
C THR A 226 20.49 1.40 11.51
N HIS A 227 20.43 1.49 12.84
CA HIS A 227 20.47 2.78 13.53
C HIS A 227 21.41 2.79 14.75
N GLU A 228 22.45 1.95 14.70
CA GLU A 228 23.44 1.79 15.78
C GLU A 228 24.39 2.98 15.93
N ALA A 229 24.50 3.85 14.92
CA ALA A 229 25.41 4.99 14.91
C ALA A 229 24.66 6.30 14.64
N GLY A 230 24.48 7.13 15.67
CA GLY A 230 24.04 8.52 15.55
C GLY A 230 22.70 8.71 14.83
N ARG A 231 21.60 8.83 15.59
CA ARG A 231 20.25 9.02 15.04
C ARG A 231 19.86 10.49 14.95
N GLY A 232 19.29 10.90 13.81
CA GLY A 232 18.69 12.24 13.69
C GLY A 232 17.64 12.35 12.60
N ALA A 233 16.49 12.93 12.93
CA ALA A 233 15.48 13.34 11.95
C ALA A 233 15.81 14.73 11.39
N ARG A 234 15.52 14.98 10.11
CA ARG A 234 15.72 16.26 9.41
C ARG A 234 14.63 16.50 8.38
N ILE A 235 14.43 17.76 8.02
CA ILE A 235 13.57 18.18 6.91
C ILE A 235 14.45 18.52 5.71
N ASN A 236 14.03 18.11 4.51
CA ASN A 236 14.63 18.52 3.25
C ASN A 236 13.56 18.95 2.23
N LEU A 237 13.99 19.24 1.00
CA LEU A 237 13.07 19.66 -0.07
C LEU A 237 12.00 18.58 -0.34
N ASP A 238 12.44 17.32 -0.39
CA ASP A 238 11.61 16.15 -0.73
C ASP A 238 10.61 15.79 0.37
N GLY A 239 10.86 16.17 1.63
CA GLY A 239 10.01 15.85 2.78
C GLY A 239 10.80 15.82 4.09
N ALA A 240 10.78 14.68 4.79
CA ALA A 240 11.52 14.46 6.02
C ALA A 240 12.33 13.16 5.94
N LEU A 241 13.46 13.11 6.65
CA LEU A 241 14.34 11.93 6.64
C LEU A 241 14.92 11.66 8.01
N THR A 242 15.16 10.38 8.31
CA THR A 242 15.92 9.94 9.49
C THR A 242 17.19 9.27 9.02
N ILE A 243 18.33 9.63 9.62
CA ILE A 243 19.63 9.05 9.30
C ILE A 243 20.23 8.28 10.47
N SER A 244 21.11 7.35 10.12
CA SER A 244 22.13 6.72 10.95
C SER A 244 23.49 7.00 10.32
N ALA A 245 24.29 7.85 10.96
CA ALA A 245 25.55 8.33 10.41
C ALA A 245 26.56 8.69 11.51
N THR A 246 27.84 8.58 11.17
CA THR A 246 28.91 9.37 11.82
C THR A 246 29.08 10.71 11.11
N ARG A 247 30.02 11.53 11.58
CA ARG A 247 30.42 12.77 10.87
C ARG A 247 31.00 12.50 9.48
N GLU A 248 31.59 11.33 9.29
CA GLU A 248 32.36 11.00 8.07
C GLU A 248 31.57 10.10 7.13
N GLN A 249 30.60 9.33 7.65
CA GLN A 249 29.96 8.26 6.89
C GLN A 249 28.48 8.13 7.21
N LEU A 250 27.68 7.95 6.16
CA LEU A 250 26.28 7.55 6.22
C LEU A 250 26.15 6.02 6.12
N PHE A 251 25.46 5.40 7.07
CA PHE A 251 25.24 3.94 7.08
C PHE A 251 23.85 3.57 6.56
N SER A 252 22.84 4.34 6.96
CA SER A 252 21.48 4.12 6.53
C SER A 252 20.65 5.40 6.65
N TYR A 253 19.55 5.44 5.92
CA TYR A 253 18.53 6.46 6.10
C TYR A 253 17.16 5.95 5.69
N THR A 254 16.12 6.62 6.19
CA THR A 254 14.75 6.49 5.71
C THR A 254 14.20 7.86 5.40
N GLN A 255 13.80 8.07 4.14
CA GLN A 255 13.19 9.29 3.62
C GLN A 255 11.69 9.09 3.46
N LEU A 256 10.91 9.98 4.07
CA LEU A 256 9.50 10.20 3.80
C LEU A 256 9.36 11.34 2.77
N PHE A 257 8.70 11.05 1.66
CA PHE A 257 8.44 12.04 0.63
C PHE A 257 7.10 12.74 0.85
N ARG A 258 6.97 13.95 0.33
CA ARG A 258 5.71 14.73 0.34
C ARG A 258 4.54 13.99 -0.27
N ASN A 259 4.78 13.17 -1.28
CA ASN A 259 3.73 12.38 -1.90
C ASN A 259 3.39 11.09 -1.12
N GLY A 260 3.94 10.86 0.07
CA GLY A 260 3.67 9.67 0.88
C GLY A 260 4.52 8.45 0.55
N SER A 261 5.37 8.50 -0.48
CA SER A 261 6.36 7.46 -0.72
C SER A 261 7.37 7.38 0.42
N ILE A 262 7.94 6.20 0.63
CA ILE A 262 9.03 5.96 1.58
C ILE A 262 10.20 5.30 0.86
N GLU A 263 11.42 5.78 1.10
CA GLU A 263 12.67 5.17 0.66
C GLU A 263 13.50 4.83 1.90
N SER A 264 13.96 3.60 2.03
CA SER A 264 14.88 3.17 3.07
C SER A 264 16.15 2.61 2.44
N VAL A 265 17.29 3.12 2.87
CA VAL A 265 18.60 2.76 2.32
C VAL A 265 19.47 2.25 3.45
N MET A 266 20.16 1.15 3.19
CA MET A 266 21.09 0.51 4.13
C MET A 266 22.33 0.05 3.37
N ARG A 267 23.49 0.52 3.81
CA ARG A 267 24.78 -0.05 3.38
C ARG A 267 24.86 -1.50 3.87
N ILE A 268 25.18 -2.42 2.97
CA ILE A 268 25.28 -3.87 3.28
C ILE A 268 26.69 -4.43 3.08
N GLN A 269 27.68 -3.60 2.73
CA GLN A 269 29.08 -3.99 2.59
C GLN A 269 29.96 -2.92 3.25
N TRP A 270 30.89 -3.33 4.11
CA TRP A 270 31.69 -2.42 4.95
C TRP A 270 33.05 -2.03 4.37
N ASP A 271 33.62 -2.84 3.48
CA ASP A 271 34.83 -2.52 2.73
C ASP A 271 34.93 -3.34 1.42
N GLU A 272 35.96 -3.08 0.59
CA GLU A 272 36.13 -3.75 -0.71
C GLU A 272 36.40 -5.26 -0.61
N SER A 273 36.93 -5.73 0.52
CA SER A 273 37.22 -7.13 0.78
C SER A 273 36.07 -7.88 1.45
N ASP A 274 35.09 -7.14 1.95
CA ASP A 274 33.89 -7.64 2.62
C ASP A 274 32.86 -8.19 1.62
N VAL A 275 31.88 -8.89 2.18
CA VAL A 275 30.73 -9.46 1.46
C VAL A 275 29.55 -8.49 1.49
N ALA A 276 28.60 -8.68 0.59
CA ALA A 276 27.30 -8.04 0.65
C ALA A 276 26.40 -8.81 1.62
N TRP A 277 26.20 -8.25 2.81
CA TRP A 277 25.37 -8.77 3.90
C TRP A 277 23.87 -8.61 3.62
N VAL A 278 23.40 -9.23 2.54
CA VAL A 278 21.98 -9.23 2.12
C VAL A 278 21.07 -9.74 3.24
N GLY A 279 21.51 -10.75 3.99
CA GLY A 279 20.77 -11.29 5.15
C GLY A 279 20.60 -10.28 6.30
N SER A 280 21.51 -9.32 6.45
CA SER A 280 21.36 -8.26 7.46
C SER A 280 20.26 -7.27 7.08
N MET A 281 20.12 -6.94 5.79
CA MET A 281 18.97 -6.16 5.30
C MET A 281 17.67 -6.94 5.49
N GLU A 282 17.66 -8.24 5.19
CA GLU A 282 16.48 -9.08 5.44
C GLU A 282 16.09 -9.07 6.91
N LYS A 283 17.05 -9.32 7.81
CA LYS A 283 16.82 -9.31 9.26
C LYS A 283 16.29 -7.96 9.73
N ALA A 284 16.88 -6.85 9.28
CA ALA A 284 16.40 -5.51 9.62
C ALA A 284 14.93 -5.27 9.20
N LEU A 285 14.53 -5.77 8.02
CA LEU A 285 13.15 -5.68 7.54
C LEU A 285 12.18 -6.53 8.38
N LEU A 286 12.59 -7.74 8.75
CA LEU A 286 11.74 -8.67 9.51
C LEU A 286 11.61 -8.30 10.99
N ASP A 287 12.68 -7.81 11.61
CA ASP A 287 12.73 -7.58 13.06
C ASP A 287 11.93 -6.34 13.47
N GLU A 288 12.15 -5.19 12.80
CA GLU A 288 11.54 -3.92 13.23
C GLU A 288 11.11 -3.02 12.06
N HIS A 289 11.90 -2.97 10.98
CA HIS A 289 11.74 -1.92 9.98
C HIS A 289 10.40 -1.98 9.25
N HIS A 290 9.89 -3.19 8.94
CA HIS A 290 8.57 -3.32 8.33
C HIS A 290 7.45 -2.78 9.24
N GLN A 291 7.50 -3.06 10.54
CA GLN A 291 6.48 -2.58 11.48
C GLN A 291 6.52 -1.05 11.61
N THR A 292 7.70 -0.45 11.68
CA THR A 292 7.83 1.01 11.75
C THR A 292 7.37 1.72 10.47
N LEU A 293 7.59 1.11 9.29
CA LEU A 293 7.03 1.59 8.02
C LEU A 293 5.48 1.55 8.03
N LYS A 294 4.89 0.48 8.57
CA LYS A 294 3.42 0.37 8.72
C LYS A 294 2.89 1.48 9.62
N ASP A 295 3.49 1.64 10.79
CA ASP A 295 3.08 2.66 11.76
C ASP A 295 3.22 4.07 11.18
N ALA A 296 4.24 4.31 10.35
CA ALA A 296 4.42 5.59 9.66
C ALA A 296 3.30 5.88 8.66
N LEU A 297 2.93 4.91 7.81
CA LEU A 297 1.83 5.08 6.85
C LEU A 297 0.48 5.25 7.55
N ILE A 298 0.21 4.49 8.61
CA ILE A 298 -1.01 4.63 9.43
C ILE A 298 -1.09 6.03 10.04
N LYS A 299 0.01 6.56 10.59
CA LYS A 299 0.06 7.92 11.16
C LYS A 299 -0.18 9.01 10.12
N LEU A 300 0.22 8.81 8.88
CA LEU A 300 -0.06 9.71 7.76
C LEU A 300 -1.47 9.54 7.20
N GLY A 301 -2.30 8.65 7.77
CA GLY A 301 -3.64 8.35 7.25
C GLY A 301 -3.60 7.69 5.86
N VAL A 302 -2.47 7.07 5.49
CA VAL A 302 -2.30 6.37 4.23
C VAL A 302 -2.61 4.90 4.44
N ASP A 303 -3.77 4.49 3.95
CA ASP A 303 -4.17 3.09 3.87
C ASP A 303 -4.48 2.68 2.43
N GLY A 304 -4.36 1.39 2.17
CA GLY A 304 -4.59 0.79 0.85
C GLY A 304 -3.31 0.32 0.16
N PRO A 305 -3.41 0.02 -1.15
CA PRO A 305 -2.37 -0.73 -1.83
C PRO A 305 -1.11 0.07 -2.06
N ALA A 306 0.01 -0.62 -1.94
CA ALA A 306 1.34 -0.07 -2.15
C ALA A 306 2.16 -0.98 -3.05
N VAL A 307 3.08 -0.37 -3.79
CA VAL A 307 4.12 -1.08 -4.53
C VAL A 307 5.38 -1.07 -3.69
N VAL A 308 5.87 -2.26 -3.39
CA VAL A 308 7.12 -2.51 -2.69
C VAL A 308 8.17 -2.91 -3.71
N MET A 309 9.28 -2.19 -3.72
CA MET A 309 10.41 -2.47 -4.62
C MET A 309 11.69 -2.59 -3.81
N LEU A 310 12.33 -3.74 -3.90
CA LEU A 310 13.64 -3.97 -3.29
C LEU A 310 14.71 -3.95 -4.39
N SER A 311 15.80 -3.25 -4.13
CA SER A 311 16.93 -3.10 -5.06
C SER A 311 18.24 -3.23 -4.32
N PHE A 312 19.23 -3.83 -4.97
CA PHE A 312 20.60 -3.91 -4.48
C PHE A 312 21.52 -3.23 -5.49
N VAL A 313 22.10 -2.10 -5.08
CA VAL A 313 22.95 -1.24 -5.92
C VAL A 313 24.41 -1.61 -5.71
N ASP A 314 25.19 -1.61 -6.78
CA ASP A 314 26.63 -1.95 -6.79
C ASP A 314 26.93 -3.33 -6.15
N ILE A 315 26.03 -4.29 -6.35
CA ILE A 315 26.16 -5.66 -5.82
C ILE A 315 26.89 -6.60 -6.79
N GLY A 316 26.98 -6.23 -8.07
CA GLY A 316 27.63 -7.03 -9.11
C GLY A 316 29.09 -7.31 -8.81
N GLY A 317 29.48 -8.59 -8.78
CA GLY A 317 30.83 -9.03 -8.47
C GLY A 317 31.16 -9.12 -6.98
N VAL A 318 30.26 -8.67 -6.10
CA VAL A 318 30.43 -8.75 -4.65
C VAL A 318 29.93 -10.11 -4.14
N PRO A 319 30.74 -10.87 -3.37
CA PRO A 319 30.29 -12.12 -2.75
C PRO A 319 29.16 -11.86 -1.75
N LEU A 320 28.16 -12.76 -1.68
CA LEU A 320 27.06 -12.69 -0.69
C LEU A 320 27.36 -13.46 0.59
N GLU A 321 28.44 -14.24 0.59
CA GLU A 321 28.86 -15.05 1.72
C GLU A 321 30.39 -15.09 1.84
N PRO A 322 30.94 -15.24 3.05
CA PRO A 322 32.39 -15.36 3.24
C PRO A 322 32.99 -16.56 2.48
N LYS A 323 34.28 -16.46 2.15
CA LYS A 323 35.01 -17.61 1.59
C LYS A 323 35.11 -18.73 2.62
N GLY A 324 34.98 -19.98 2.17
CA GLY A 324 35.16 -21.15 3.02
C GLY A 324 33.94 -21.55 3.85
N THR A 325 32.75 -20.98 3.60
CA THR A 325 31.52 -21.49 4.21
C THR A 325 31.23 -22.91 3.74
N ARG A 326 30.53 -23.69 4.57
CA ARG A 326 30.07 -25.04 4.19
C ARG A 326 29.16 -25.00 2.96
N ALA A 327 28.34 -23.96 2.84
CA ALA A 327 27.46 -23.75 1.69
C ALA A 327 28.26 -23.54 0.40
N ALA A 328 29.29 -22.68 0.42
CA ALA A 328 30.17 -22.47 -0.72
C ALA A 328 30.92 -23.75 -1.13
N ALA A 329 31.37 -24.55 -0.15
CA ALA A 329 32.03 -25.83 -0.42
C ALA A 329 31.10 -26.84 -1.12
N ILE A 330 29.84 -26.94 -0.67
CA ILE A 330 28.83 -27.83 -1.27
C ILE A 330 28.48 -27.39 -2.70
N ALA A 331 28.37 -26.08 -2.92
CA ALA A 331 27.99 -25.52 -4.21
C ALA A 331 29.19 -25.31 -5.18
N GLY A 332 30.41 -25.67 -4.76
CA GLY A 332 31.63 -25.61 -5.59
C GLY A 332 32.11 -24.20 -5.96
N SER A 333 31.53 -23.15 -5.40
CA SER A 333 31.79 -21.75 -5.71
C SER A 333 31.32 -20.86 -4.57
N VAL A 334 31.75 -19.60 -4.49
CA VAL A 334 31.19 -18.62 -3.54
C VAL A 334 29.97 -17.95 -4.18
N ALA A 335 28.87 -17.80 -3.45
CA ALA A 335 27.69 -17.11 -3.95
C ALA A 335 28.06 -15.67 -4.33
N THR A 336 28.05 -15.34 -5.62
CA THR A 336 28.46 -14.03 -6.13
C THR A 336 27.53 -13.65 -7.24
N VAL A 337 26.93 -12.47 -7.17
CA VAL A 337 26.14 -11.93 -8.26
C VAL A 337 27.08 -11.63 -9.44
N PRO A 338 26.81 -12.11 -10.67
CA PRO A 338 27.68 -11.84 -11.80
C PRO A 338 27.91 -10.34 -12.04
N ALA A 339 29.14 -9.94 -12.35
CA ALA A 339 29.53 -8.52 -12.47
C ALA A 339 28.79 -7.74 -13.57
N TYR A 340 28.19 -8.42 -14.55
CA TYR A 340 27.35 -7.77 -15.57
C TYR A 340 25.97 -7.33 -15.02
N TYR A 341 25.56 -7.82 -13.84
CA TYR A 341 24.46 -7.25 -13.06
C TYR A 341 25.03 -6.25 -12.06
N GLN A 342 25.35 -5.03 -12.50
CA GLN A 342 25.84 -3.98 -11.59
C GLN A 342 24.86 -3.78 -10.42
N ASN A 343 23.58 -3.66 -10.76
CA ASN A 343 22.47 -3.53 -9.82
C ASN A 343 21.49 -4.68 -10.01
N LEU A 344 20.90 -5.17 -8.91
CA LEU A 344 19.75 -6.07 -8.93
C LEU A 344 18.50 -5.29 -8.57
N LEU A 345 17.70 -4.94 -9.58
CA LEU A 345 16.38 -4.36 -9.41
C LEU A 345 15.36 -5.50 -9.41
N LEU A 346 14.83 -5.85 -8.24
CA LEU A 346 13.93 -6.99 -8.13
C LEU A 346 12.52 -6.64 -8.64
N PRO A 347 11.69 -7.65 -8.98
CA PRO A 347 10.30 -7.43 -9.37
C PRO A 347 9.52 -6.62 -8.33
N GLU A 348 8.61 -5.78 -8.82
CA GLU A 348 7.66 -5.05 -7.99
C GLU A 348 6.70 -6.01 -7.30
N LEU A 349 6.48 -5.81 -6.01
CA LEU A 349 5.44 -6.49 -5.26
C LEU A 349 4.29 -5.52 -4.99
N VAL A 350 3.10 -5.85 -5.48
CA VAL A 350 1.87 -5.11 -5.14
C VAL A 350 1.25 -5.75 -3.91
N VAL A 351 1.14 -4.99 -2.83
CA VAL A 351 0.40 -5.38 -1.62
C VAL A 351 -0.95 -4.66 -1.59
N GLU A 352 -2.02 -5.38 -1.25
CA GLU A 352 -3.39 -4.83 -1.22
C GLU A 352 -3.57 -3.77 -0.13
N SER A 353 -2.93 -3.97 1.02
CA SER A 353 -2.78 -2.97 2.06
C SER A 353 -1.45 -3.18 2.77
N PHE A 354 -0.57 -2.18 2.73
CA PHE A 354 0.72 -2.27 3.42
C PHE A 354 0.51 -2.24 4.94
N SER A 355 -0.47 -1.46 5.42
CA SER A 355 -0.80 -1.29 6.85
C SER A 355 -1.23 -2.60 7.53
N THR A 356 -1.77 -3.56 6.78
CA THR A 356 -2.17 -4.88 7.28
C THR A 356 -1.21 -6.02 6.85
N SER A 357 -0.22 -5.73 6.01
CA SER A 357 0.75 -6.72 5.55
C SER A 357 1.69 -7.23 6.66
N THR A 358 2.27 -8.41 6.43
CA THR A 358 3.32 -9.00 7.28
C THR A 358 4.68 -8.87 6.59
N ALA A 359 5.76 -8.96 7.36
CA ALA A 359 7.12 -8.85 6.81
C ALA A 359 7.52 -10.04 5.91
N ASP A 360 6.76 -11.14 5.93
CA ASP A 360 7.01 -12.33 5.09
C ASP A 360 6.93 -12.03 3.58
N ILE A 361 6.31 -10.90 3.20
CA ILE A 361 6.23 -10.43 1.81
C ILE A 361 7.60 -10.29 1.12
N TYR A 362 8.67 -10.08 1.88
CA TYR A 362 10.01 -9.90 1.32
C TYR A 362 10.72 -11.20 0.98
N GLY A 363 10.31 -12.34 1.56
CA GLY A 363 11.01 -13.61 1.45
C GLY A 363 11.35 -14.02 0.00
N PRO A 364 10.35 -14.03 -0.90
CA PRO A 364 10.57 -14.35 -2.32
C PRO A 364 11.54 -13.40 -3.03
N LEU A 365 11.63 -12.13 -2.62
CA LEU A 365 12.55 -11.16 -3.23
C LEU A 365 14.00 -11.49 -2.87
N PHE A 366 14.26 -11.82 -1.62
CA PHE A 366 15.58 -12.24 -1.18
C PHE A 366 15.99 -13.60 -1.79
N ASP A 367 15.05 -14.54 -1.95
CA ASP A 367 15.31 -15.78 -2.70
C ASP A 367 15.83 -15.48 -4.13
N MET A 368 15.25 -14.47 -4.80
CA MET A 368 15.72 -14.05 -6.14
C MET A 368 17.15 -13.50 -6.14
N VAL A 369 17.59 -12.83 -5.07
CA VAL A 369 18.99 -12.35 -4.93
C VAL A 369 19.95 -13.53 -4.88
N TRP A 370 19.61 -14.54 -4.08
CA TRP A 370 20.41 -15.76 -3.97
C TRP A 370 20.39 -16.58 -5.26
N ASN A 371 19.25 -16.62 -5.97
CA ASN A 371 19.15 -17.20 -7.30
C ASN A 371 20.08 -16.48 -8.31
N ALA A 372 20.14 -15.15 -8.27
CA ALA A 372 21.04 -14.36 -9.10
C ALA A 372 22.52 -14.66 -8.81
N ALA A 373 22.84 -15.07 -7.59
CA ALA A 373 24.18 -15.51 -7.17
C ALA A 373 24.44 -17.02 -7.38
N GLY A 374 23.54 -17.73 -8.06
CA GLY A 374 23.71 -19.15 -8.40
C GLY A 374 23.36 -20.12 -7.28
N ARG A 375 22.52 -19.72 -6.32
CA ARG A 375 21.99 -20.60 -5.26
C ARG A 375 20.53 -20.93 -5.51
N SER A 376 20.10 -22.16 -5.23
CA SER A 376 18.69 -22.58 -5.37
C SER A 376 17.82 -22.17 -4.19
N MET A 377 18.43 -21.81 -3.06
CA MET A 377 17.78 -21.39 -1.83
C MET A 377 18.72 -20.45 -1.07
N ARG A 378 18.15 -19.45 -0.40
CA ARG A 378 18.91 -18.61 0.54
C ARG A 378 19.23 -19.35 1.84
N PRO A 379 20.31 -18.99 2.55
CA PRO A 379 20.57 -19.49 3.89
C PRO A 379 19.42 -19.17 4.84
N SER A 380 19.18 -20.03 5.83
CA SER A 380 18.30 -19.70 6.95
C SER A 380 18.89 -18.51 7.72
N LEU A 381 18.07 -17.51 8.03
CA LEU A 381 18.46 -16.46 8.97
C LEU A 381 18.76 -17.12 10.32
N GLU A 382 19.98 -16.98 10.81
CA GLU A 382 20.31 -17.34 12.19
C GLU A 382 19.57 -16.34 13.10
N ARG A 383 18.74 -16.87 14.01
CA ARG A 383 17.95 -16.09 14.97
C ARG A 383 18.86 -15.32 15.91
#